data_AF-A0A849G5V6-F1
#
_entry.id   AF-A0A849G5V6-F1
#
_cell.length_a   1.000
_cell.length_b   1.000
_cell.length_c   1.000
_cell.angle_alpha   90.00
_cell.angle_beta   90.00
_cell.angle_gamma   90.00
#
_symmetry.space_group_name_H-M   'P 1'
#
loop_
_entity.id
_entity.type
_entity.pdbx_description
1 polymer ?
#
loop_
_entity_poly.entity_id
_entity_poly.type
_entity_poly.pdbx_seq_one_letter_code
_entity_poly.pdbx_strand_id
1 'polypeptide(L)'
;MEVMYLVPLMALIGLVVMVIKSRWVNAQDAGDEKMASLAKYIREGALAFLNAEYRILLIFVIIAGILLGVVSSLVETTHWFIVIAFVIGAIFSAVAGNIGMRVATAANVRTTQAARTSLPNALKVSFNGGTVMGLGVAGLAVLGLSMLFILLFGFFMDSDWGNGGIDMMTVLLETLAGFSLGAESIALFARVGGGIYTKA
;
A
#
# COMPACT_ATOMS: atom_id res chain seq x y z
N MET A 1 20.44 -4.93 -17.39
CA MET A 1 20.79 -4.55 -16.01
C MET A 1 20.39 -3.11 -15.68
N GLU A 2 20.85 -2.11 -16.44
CA GLU A 2 20.59 -0.68 -16.11
C GLU A 2 19.11 -0.27 -16.07
N VAL A 3 18.28 -0.79 -16.99
CA VAL A 3 16.85 -0.43 -17.06
C VAL A 3 16.04 -0.96 -15.86
N MET A 4 16.48 -2.06 -15.22
CA MET A 4 15.74 -2.64 -14.09
C MET A 4 15.77 -1.75 -12.84
N TYR A 5 16.87 -1.02 -12.62
CA TYR A 5 17.00 -0.09 -11.49
C TYR A 5 16.23 1.22 -11.69
N LEU A 6 15.82 1.53 -12.91
CA LEU A 6 15.01 2.73 -13.20
C LEU A 6 13.62 2.63 -12.56
N VAL A 7 13.03 1.43 -12.53
CA VAL A 7 11.69 1.20 -11.97
C VAL A 7 11.60 1.52 -10.47
N PRO A 8 12.44 0.94 -9.58
CA PRO A 8 12.41 1.29 -8.16
C PRO A 8 12.82 2.75 -7.92
N LEU A 9 13.69 3.32 -8.76
CA LEU A 9 14.02 4.75 -8.67
C LEU A 9 12.81 5.64 -8.92
N MET A 10 12.00 5.36 -9.95
CA MET A 10 10.77 6.10 -10.22
C MET A 10 9.73 5.93 -9.11
N ALA A 11 9.64 4.74 -8.51
CA ALA A 11 8.80 4.50 -7.35
C ALA A 11 9.23 5.34 -6.14
N LEU A 12 10.55 5.43 -5.87
CA LEU A 12 11.10 6.28 -4.81
C LEU A 12 10.78 7.75 -5.05
N ILE A 13 10.92 8.26 -6.28
CA ILE A 13 10.52 9.63 -6.63
C ILE A 13 9.04 9.85 -6.31
N GLY A 14 8.17 8.91 -6.69
CA GLY A 14 6.74 8.96 -6.37
C GLY A 14 6.46 9.03 -4.87
N LEU A 15 7.16 8.23 -4.06
CA LEU A 15 7.05 8.24 -2.60
C LEU A 15 7.60 9.52 -1.97
N VAL A 16 8.67 10.11 -2.52
CA VAL A 16 9.16 11.42 -2.09
C VAL A 16 8.10 12.50 -2.34
N VAL A 17 7.50 12.52 -3.53
CA VAL A 17 6.39 13.43 -3.85
C VAL A 17 5.20 13.20 -2.91
N MET A 18 4.87 11.94 -2.62
CA MET A 18 3.83 11.59 -1.64
C MET A 18 4.12 12.23 -0.27
N VAL A 19 5.33 12.11 0.26
CA VAL A 19 5.72 12.71 1.55
C VAL A 19 5.62 14.23 1.50
N ILE A 20 6.09 14.86 0.43
CA ILE A 20 6.00 16.32 0.25
C ILE A 20 4.54 16.78 0.27
N LYS A 21 3.66 16.10 -0.48
CA LYS A 21 2.23 16.40 -0.51
C LYS A 21 1.56 16.18 0.84
N SER A 22 1.91 15.10 1.54
CA SER A 22 1.40 14.81 2.89
C SER A 22 1.79 15.91 3.88
N ARG A 23 3.05 16.35 3.87
CA ARG A 23 3.51 17.48 4.71
C ARG A 23 2.80 18.78 4.35
N TRP A 24 2.65 19.06 3.05
CA TRP A 24 1.95 20.25 2.59
C TRP A 24 0.48 20.27 3.05
N VAL A 25 -0.23 19.15 2.95
CA VAL A 25 -1.60 19.03 3.46
C VAL A 25 -1.63 19.26 4.96
N ASN A 26 -0.75 18.61 5.73
CA ASN A 26 -0.72 18.76 7.18
C ASN A 26 -0.38 20.18 7.66
N ALA A 27 0.34 20.95 6.85
CA ALA A 27 0.67 22.34 7.13
C ALA A 27 -0.50 23.33 6.90
N GLN A 28 -1.59 22.90 6.24
CA GLN A 28 -2.76 23.78 6.07
C GLN A 28 -3.51 23.98 7.38
N ASP A 29 -4.19 25.13 7.48
CA ASP A 29 -4.99 25.52 8.64
C ASP A 29 -6.11 24.49 8.94
N ALA A 30 -6.13 24.01 10.18
CA ALA A 30 -7.13 23.06 10.67
C ALA A 30 -8.44 23.74 11.12
N GLY A 31 -8.52 25.06 11.02
CA GLY A 31 -9.70 25.85 11.37
C GLY A 31 -9.80 26.13 12.86
N ASP A 32 -11.02 26.39 13.32
CA ASP A 32 -11.30 26.74 14.71
C ASP A 32 -11.28 25.52 15.65
N GLU A 33 -11.38 25.79 16.95
CA GLU A 33 -11.34 24.77 18.01
C GLU A 33 -12.45 23.72 17.87
N LYS A 34 -13.64 24.13 17.37
CA LYS A 34 -14.75 23.21 17.12
C LYS A 34 -14.44 22.28 15.95
N MET A 35 -13.85 22.81 14.87
CA MET A 35 -13.40 21.99 13.74
C MET A 35 -12.31 21.01 14.16
N ALA A 36 -11.30 21.47 14.91
CA ALA A 36 -10.19 20.64 15.36
C ALA A 36 -10.65 19.50 16.30
N SER A 37 -11.58 19.77 17.23
CA SER A 37 -12.14 18.76 18.13
C SER A 37 -12.94 17.69 17.39
N LEU A 38 -13.81 18.08 16.45
CA LEU A 38 -14.54 17.12 15.61
C LEU A 38 -13.60 16.26 14.75
N ALA A 39 -12.58 16.88 14.16
CA ALA A 39 -11.58 16.17 13.37
C ALA A 39 -10.81 15.14 14.20
N LYS A 40 -10.52 15.46 15.47
CA LYS A 40 -9.88 14.54 16.41
C LYS A 40 -10.75 13.30 16.66
N TYR A 41 -12.03 13.46 16.95
CA TYR A 41 -12.94 12.33 17.15
C TYR A 41 -13.05 11.43 15.91
N ILE A 42 -13.15 12.03 14.71
CA ILE A 42 -13.15 11.26 13.46
C ILE A 42 -11.86 10.48 13.30
N ARG A 43 -10.70 11.11 13.54
CA ARG A 43 -9.39 10.47 13.42
C ARG A 43 -9.23 9.32 14.42
N GLU A 44 -9.64 9.52 15.67
CA GLU A 44 -9.59 8.47 16.71
C GLU A 44 -10.47 7.28 16.34
N GLY A 45 -11.71 7.52 15.90
CA GLY A 45 -12.62 6.46 15.45
C GLY A 45 -12.07 5.70 14.24
N ALA A 46 -11.56 6.40 13.22
CA ALA A 46 -10.99 5.78 12.04
C ALA A 46 -9.76 4.91 12.38
N LEU A 47 -8.86 5.40 13.24
CA LEU A 47 -7.68 4.63 13.65
C LEU A 47 -8.05 3.45 14.56
N ALA A 48 -9.07 3.59 15.40
CA ALA A 48 -9.59 2.48 16.21
C ALA A 48 -10.15 1.36 15.32
N PHE A 49 -10.95 1.72 14.31
CA PHE A 49 -11.44 0.79 13.30
C PHE A 49 -10.29 0.10 12.56
N LEU A 50 -9.33 0.87 12.05
CA LEU A 50 -8.19 0.31 11.30
C LEU A 50 -7.38 -0.69 12.13
N ASN A 51 -7.14 -0.38 13.40
CA ASN A 51 -6.42 -1.28 14.31
C ASN A 51 -7.20 -2.57 14.57
N ALA A 52 -8.53 -2.49 14.67
CA ALA A 52 -9.38 -3.67 14.85
C ALA A 52 -9.38 -4.54 13.58
N GLU A 53 -9.52 -3.92 12.41
CA GLU A 53 -9.46 -4.60 11.12
C GLU A 53 -8.12 -5.31 10.92
N TYR A 54 -7.00 -4.62 11.20
CA TYR A 54 -5.65 -5.19 11.03
C TYR A 54 -5.38 -6.39 11.94
N ARG A 55 -5.99 -6.44 13.12
CA ARG A 55 -5.90 -7.59 14.01
C ARG A 55 -6.53 -8.84 13.40
N ILE A 56 -7.67 -8.68 12.71
CA ILE A 56 -8.35 -9.78 12.01
C ILE A 56 -7.56 -10.17 10.77
N LEU A 57 -7.05 -9.19 10.01
CA LEU A 57 -6.24 -9.45 8.82
C LEU A 57 -4.95 -10.19 9.11
N LEU A 58 -4.33 -9.96 10.27
CA LEU A 58 -3.15 -10.72 10.68
C LEU A 58 -3.44 -12.23 10.76
N ILE A 59 -4.61 -12.61 11.27
CA ILE A 59 -5.02 -14.02 11.33
C ILE A 59 -5.18 -14.58 9.92
N PHE A 60 -5.84 -13.83 9.03
CA PHE A 60 -5.98 -14.22 7.62
C PHE A 60 -4.63 -14.39 6.93
N VAL A 61 -3.70 -13.45 7.09
CA VAL A 61 -2.35 -13.51 6.49
C VAL A 61 -1.59 -14.74 6.96
N ILE A 62 -1.69 -15.10 8.24
CA ILE A 62 -1.04 -16.32 8.76
C ILE A 62 -1.64 -17.57 8.10
N ILE A 63 -2.98 -17.69 8.07
CA ILE A 63 -3.65 -18.86 7.51
C ILE A 63 -3.35 -18.98 6.00
N ALA A 64 -3.53 -17.90 5.24
CA ALA A 64 -3.26 -17.85 3.82
C ALA A 64 -1.77 -18.12 3.50
N GLY A 65 -0.85 -17.60 4.34
CA GLY A 65 0.58 -17.86 4.21
C GLY A 65 0.93 -19.33 4.42
N ILE A 66 0.32 -20.01 5.40
CA ILE A 66 0.49 -21.46 5.59
C ILE A 66 -0.03 -22.23 4.39
N LEU A 67 -1.22 -21.88 3.89
CA LEU A 67 -1.80 -22.52 2.70
C LEU A 67 -0.92 -22.34 1.47
N LEU A 68 -0.38 -21.13 1.24
CA LEU A 68 0.59 -20.88 0.18
C LEU A 68 1.88 -21.69 0.35
N GLY A 69 2.34 -21.88 1.59
CA GLY A 69 3.47 -22.75 1.90
C GLY A 69 3.21 -24.20 1.51
N VAL A 70 2.02 -24.71 1.79
CA VAL A 70 1.60 -26.06 1.35
C VAL A 70 1.48 -26.12 -0.16
N VAL A 71 0.90 -25.12 -0.83
CA VAL A 71 0.82 -25.09 -2.30
C VAL A 71 2.22 -25.10 -2.91
N SER A 72 3.18 -24.36 -2.33
CA SER A 72 4.57 -24.34 -2.81
C SER A 72 5.30 -25.67 -2.69
N SER A 73 4.83 -26.62 -1.86
CA SER A 73 5.40 -27.97 -1.81
C SER A 73 4.69 -28.97 -2.72
N LEU A 74 3.51 -28.62 -3.25
CA LEU A 74 2.72 -29.45 -4.15
C LEU A 74 2.90 -29.09 -5.63
N VAL A 75 3.26 -27.84 -5.91
CA VAL A 75 3.43 -27.31 -7.27
C VAL A 75 4.90 -27.12 -7.57
N GLU A 76 5.44 -27.92 -8.49
CA GLU A 76 6.88 -27.94 -8.81
C GLU A 76 7.41 -26.61 -9.38
N THR A 77 6.54 -25.80 -9.97
CA THR A 77 6.89 -24.49 -10.52
C THR A 77 6.91 -23.37 -9.47
N THR A 78 6.44 -23.64 -8.25
CA THR A 78 6.31 -22.61 -7.20
C THR A 78 7.38 -22.79 -6.13
N HIS A 79 8.13 -21.73 -5.84
CA HIS A 79 9.11 -21.73 -4.75
C HIS A 79 8.51 -21.22 -3.44
N TRP A 80 9.01 -21.68 -2.29
CA TRP A 80 8.55 -21.27 -0.95
C TRP A 80 8.63 -19.75 -0.69
N PHE A 81 9.45 -19.04 -1.46
CA PHE A 81 9.53 -17.58 -1.46
C PHE A 81 8.20 -16.90 -1.79
N ILE A 82 7.22 -17.61 -2.39
CA ILE A 82 5.87 -17.07 -2.63
C ILE A 82 5.21 -16.61 -1.32
N VAL A 83 5.49 -17.29 -0.20
CA VAL A 83 4.99 -16.92 1.13
C VAL A 83 5.63 -15.62 1.61
N ILE A 84 6.93 -15.45 1.39
CA ILE A 84 7.64 -14.20 1.73
C ILE A 84 7.09 -13.05 0.88
N ALA A 85 6.96 -13.25 -0.43
CA ALA A 85 6.42 -12.26 -1.35
C ALA A 85 5.00 -11.84 -0.91
N PHE A 86 4.14 -12.81 -0.56
CA PHE A 86 2.80 -12.59 -0.03
C PHE A 86 2.79 -11.75 1.24
N VAL A 87 3.60 -12.08 2.24
CA VAL A 87 3.66 -11.32 3.49
C VAL A 87 4.15 -9.89 3.24
N ILE A 88 5.16 -9.71 2.38
CA ILE A 88 5.65 -8.37 2.01
C ILE A 88 4.55 -7.57 1.31
N GLY A 89 3.83 -8.16 0.36
CA GLY A 89 2.70 -7.53 -0.32
C GLY A 89 1.60 -7.10 0.64
N ALA A 90 1.23 -7.98 1.57
CA ALA A 90 0.24 -7.70 2.61
C ALA A 90 0.69 -6.52 3.51
N ILE A 91 1.94 -6.51 3.96
CA ILE A 91 2.51 -5.42 4.76
C ILE A 91 2.47 -4.10 3.98
N PHE A 92 2.89 -4.11 2.71
CA PHE A 92 2.93 -2.91 1.88
C PHE A 92 1.54 -2.32 1.67
N SER A 93 0.54 -3.17 1.42
CA SER A 93 -0.86 -2.76 1.30
C SER A 93 -1.40 -2.19 2.61
N ALA A 94 -1.11 -2.82 3.76
CA ALA A 94 -1.51 -2.30 5.06
C ALA A 94 -0.83 -0.95 5.38
N VAL A 95 0.46 -0.80 5.09
CA VAL A 95 1.18 0.46 5.27
C VAL A 95 0.57 1.57 4.40
N ALA A 96 0.29 1.28 3.13
CA ALA A 96 -0.34 2.23 2.21
C ALA A 96 -1.71 2.68 2.72
N GLY A 97 -2.55 1.74 3.18
CA GLY A 97 -3.86 2.01 3.75
C GLY A 97 -3.80 2.90 5.00
N ASN A 98 -2.91 2.60 5.93
CA ASN A 98 -2.72 3.39 7.15
C ASN A 98 -2.22 4.81 6.87
N ILE A 99 -1.26 4.97 5.95
CA ILE A 99 -0.78 6.31 5.53
C ILE A 99 -1.94 7.09 4.90
N GLY A 100 -2.67 6.46 3.96
CA GLY A 100 -3.82 7.07 3.30
C GLY A 100 -4.87 7.55 4.27
N MET A 101 -5.27 6.70 5.23
CA MET A 101 -6.31 7.04 6.21
C MET A 101 -5.91 8.20 7.14
N ARG A 102 -4.64 8.24 7.58
CA ARG A 102 -4.12 9.35 8.41
C ARG A 102 -4.13 10.68 7.67
N VAL A 103 -3.78 10.68 6.39
CA VAL A 103 -3.75 11.90 5.58
C VAL A 103 -5.16 12.32 5.18
N ALA A 104 -6.04 11.39 4.85
CA ALA A 104 -7.44 11.68 4.53
C ALA A 104 -8.16 12.32 5.73
N THR A 105 -8.04 11.73 6.93
CA THR A 105 -8.65 12.30 8.15
C THR A 105 -8.10 13.70 8.48
N ALA A 106 -6.81 13.95 8.24
CA ALA A 106 -6.22 15.27 8.36
C ALA A 106 -6.68 16.26 7.27
N ALA A 107 -6.86 15.80 6.03
CA ALA A 107 -7.24 16.63 4.89
C ALA A 107 -8.70 17.12 4.99
N ASN A 108 -9.59 16.34 5.60
CA ASN A 108 -11.02 16.66 5.69
C ASN A 108 -11.27 18.02 6.35
N VAL A 109 -10.74 18.23 7.56
CA VAL A 109 -10.95 19.48 8.31
C VAL A 109 -10.34 20.69 7.61
N ARG A 110 -9.15 20.50 7.01
CA ARG A 110 -8.43 21.54 6.28
C ARG A 110 -9.12 21.93 4.97
N THR A 111 -9.76 20.96 4.33
CA THR A 111 -10.61 21.20 3.16
C THR A 111 -11.82 22.04 3.55
N THR A 112 -12.49 21.70 4.67
CA THR A 112 -13.62 22.47 5.20
C THR A 112 -13.23 23.91 5.53
N GLN A 113 -12.08 24.10 6.20
CA GLN A 113 -11.58 25.43 6.52
C GLN A 113 -11.28 26.23 5.25
N ALA A 114 -10.60 25.64 4.26
CA ALA A 114 -10.33 26.29 2.99
C ALA A 114 -11.61 26.67 2.23
N ALA A 115 -12.66 25.84 2.32
CA ALA A 115 -13.94 26.05 1.65
C ALA A 115 -14.69 27.30 2.16
N ARG A 116 -14.40 27.77 3.38
CA ARG A 116 -14.97 29.03 3.91
C ARG A 116 -14.53 30.27 3.15
N THR A 117 -13.38 30.19 2.46
CA THR A 117 -12.77 31.35 1.77
C THR A 117 -12.76 31.17 0.26
N SER A 118 -12.47 29.95 -0.23
CA SER A 118 -12.30 29.71 -1.66
C SER A 118 -12.50 28.24 -2.01
N LEU A 119 -13.44 27.98 -2.92
CA LEU A 119 -13.69 26.64 -3.45
C LEU A 119 -12.48 26.06 -4.22
N PRO A 120 -11.78 26.83 -5.09
CA PRO A 120 -10.53 26.35 -5.70
C PRO A 120 -9.48 25.93 -4.69
N ASN A 121 -9.34 26.66 -3.58
CA ASN A 121 -8.39 26.29 -2.52
C ASN A 121 -8.83 25.02 -1.80
N ALA A 122 -10.12 24.86 -1.50
CA ALA A 122 -10.65 23.63 -0.92
C ALA A 122 -10.39 22.42 -1.81
N LEU A 123 -10.67 22.54 -3.12
CA LEU A 123 -10.38 21.50 -4.10
C LEU A 123 -8.89 21.17 -4.14
N LYS A 124 -8.01 22.18 -4.08
CA LYS A 124 -6.57 21.95 -4.03
C LYS A 124 -6.16 21.15 -2.79
N VAL A 125 -6.74 21.43 -1.62
CA VAL A 125 -6.44 20.67 -0.40
C VAL A 125 -6.95 19.23 -0.50
N SER A 126 -8.21 19.03 -0.91
CA SER A 126 -8.81 17.70 -1.02
C SER A 126 -8.12 16.84 -2.09
N PHE A 127 -7.78 17.42 -3.24
CA PHE A 127 -7.08 16.74 -4.31
C PHE A 127 -5.66 16.33 -3.90
N ASN A 128 -4.90 17.21 -3.23
CA ASN A 128 -3.58 16.84 -2.72
C ASN A 128 -3.68 15.77 -1.62
N GLY A 129 -4.73 15.81 -0.78
CA GLY A 129 -5.03 14.74 0.19
C GLY A 129 -5.25 13.38 -0.48
N GLY A 130 -6.07 13.33 -1.55
CA GLY A 130 -6.28 12.11 -2.33
C GLY A 130 -5.04 11.65 -3.10
N THR A 131 -4.25 12.59 -3.62
CA THR A 131 -2.99 12.29 -4.33
C THR A 131 -2.01 11.53 -3.45
N VAL A 132 -1.96 11.82 -2.15
CA VAL A 132 -1.10 11.10 -1.20
C VAL A 132 -1.48 9.63 -1.10
N MET A 133 -2.77 9.30 -1.08
CA MET A 133 -3.21 7.90 -1.10
C MET A 133 -2.84 7.21 -2.41
N GLY A 134 -3.09 7.88 -3.56
CA GLY A 134 -2.76 7.32 -4.88
C GLY A 134 -1.27 7.06 -5.07
N LEU A 135 -0.42 8.04 -4.77
CA LEU A 135 1.03 7.90 -4.85
C LEU A 135 1.58 6.90 -3.84
N GLY A 136 1.00 6.82 -2.64
CA GLY A 136 1.41 5.85 -1.63
C GLY A 136 1.16 4.40 -2.06
N VAL A 137 -0.05 4.11 -2.56
CA VAL A 137 -0.41 2.77 -3.05
C VAL A 137 0.41 2.39 -4.27
N ALA A 138 0.44 3.23 -5.31
CA ALA A 138 1.17 2.94 -6.53
C ALA A 138 2.69 2.87 -6.28
N GLY A 139 3.24 3.82 -5.51
CA GLY A 139 4.66 3.89 -5.20
C GLY A 139 5.14 2.69 -4.40
N LEU A 140 4.42 2.28 -3.34
CA LEU A 140 4.78 1.09 -2.57
C LEU A 140 4.63 -0.19 -3.41
N ALA A 141 3.55 -0.33 -4.19
CA ALA A 141 3.36 -1.51 -5.04
C ALA A 141 4.48 -1.67 -6.07
N VAL A 142 4.82 -0.60 -6.81
CA VAL A 142 5.90 -0.63 -7.80
C VAL A 142 7.25 -0.85 -7.14
N LEU A 143 7.53 -0.19 -6.01
CA LEU A 143 8.78 -0.38 -5.28
C LEU A 143 8.92 -1.83 -4.79
N GLY A 144 7.88 -2.38 -4.16
CA GLY A 144 7.89 -3.74 -3.62
C GLY A 144 8.06 -4.79 -4.72
N LEU A 145 7.27 -4.68 -5.78
CA LEU A 145 7.31 -5.62 -6.90
C LEU A 145 8.66 -5.57 -7.63
N SER A 146 9.18 -4.37 -7.92
CA SER A 146 10.47 -4.23 -8.61
C SER A 146 11.66 -4.66 -7.76
N MET A 147 11.66 -4.36 -6.46
CA MET A 147 12.70 -4.83 -5.53
C MET A 147 12.69 -6.35 -5.40
N LEU A 148 11.50 -6.95 -5.23
CA LEU A 148 11.38 -8.41 -5.20
C LEU A 148 11.80 -9.04 -6.52
N PHE A 149 11.44 -8.44 -7.66
CA PHE A 149 11.87 -8.92 -8.98
C PHE A 149 13.39 -8.94 -9.07
N ILE A 150 14.08 -7.85 -8.73
CA ILE A 150 15.55 -7.77 -8.80
C ILE A 150 16.21 -8.79 -7.89
N LEU A 151 15.70 -8.95 -6.65
CA LEU A 151 16.24 -9.92 -5.69
C LEU A 151 16.06 -11.37 -6.15
N LEU A 152 14.86 -11.72 -6.62
CA LEU A 152 14.57 -13.07 -7.11
C LEU A 152 15.27 -13.37 -8.43
N PHE A 153 15.43 -12.36 -9.30
CA PHE A 153 16.19 -12.48 -10.54
C PHE A 153 17.67 -12.75 -10.26
N GLY A 154 18.25 -12.07 -9.27
CA GLY A 154 19.60 -12.37 -8.79
C GLY A 154 19.73 -13.77 -8.18
N PHE A 155 18.71 -14.23 -7.44
CA PHE A 155 18.74 -15.53 -6.78
C PHE A 155 18.55 -16.73 -7.74
N PHE A 156 17.57 -16.65 -8.65
CA PHE A 156 17.22 -17.78 -9.53
C PHE A 156 17.97 -17.79 -10.86
N MET A 157 18.39 -16.62 -11.35
CA MET A 157 18.98 -16.48 -12.69
C MET A 157 20.38 -15.85 -12.67
N ASP A 158 21.00 -15.67 -11.50
CA ASP A 158 22.33 -15.05 -11.33
C ASP A 158 22.48 -13.70 -12.06
N SER A 159 21.39 -12.93 -12.13
CA SER A 159 21.31 -11.67 -12.87
C SER A 159 21.57 -11.75 -14.38
N ASP A 160 21.56 -12.95 -14.97
CA ASP A 160 21.71 -13.17 -16.40
C ASP A 160 20.42 -13.69 -17.03
N TRP A 161 19.95 -12.98 -18.06
CA TRP A 161 18.74 -13.34 -18.80
C TRP A 161 18.91 -14.65 -19.59
N GLY A 162 20.15 -15.07 -19.87
CA GLY A 162 20.45 -16.34 -20.52
C GLY A 162 20.42 -17.55 -19.59
N ASN A 163 20.40 -17.35 -18.27
CA ASN A 163 20.53 -18.42 -17.29
C ASN A 163 19.16 -18.93 -16.85
N GLY A 164 18.96 -20.26 -16.87
CA GLY A 164 17.72 -20.90 -16.41
C GLY A 164 16.52 -20.89 -17.38
N GLY A 165 16.61 -20.17 -18.50
CA GLY A 165 15.61 -20.20 -19.57
C GLY A 165 14.18 -19.81 -19.13
N ILE A 166 13.18 -20.36 -19.82
CA ILE A 166 11.75 -20.09 -19.55
C ILE A 166 11.31 -20.66 -18.20
N ASP A 167 11.90 -21.78 -17.78
CA ASP A 167 11.49 -22.49 -16.56
C ASP A 167 11.78 -21.67 -15.30
N MET A 168 13.01 -21.13 -15.15
CA MET A 168 13.36 -20.31 -13.99
C MET A 168 12.64 -18.97 -13.98
N MET A 169 12.36 -18.39 -15.16
CA MET A 169 11.52 -17.20 -15.26
C MET A 169 10.08 -17.48 -14.79
N THR A 170 9.54 -18.66 -15.12
CA THR A 170 8.21 -19.07 -14.65
C THR A 170 8.16 -19.17 -13.13
N VAL A 171 9.14 -19.84 -12.52
CA VAL A 171 9.26 -19.95 -11.05
C VAL A 171 9.36 -18.57 -10.39
N LEU A 172 10.14 -17.66 -10.97
CA LEU A 172 10.27 -16.28 -10.49
C LEU A 172 8.94 -15.53 -10.55
N LEU A 173 8.23 -15.58 -11.68
CA LEU A 173 6.98 -14.86 -11.88
C LEU A 173 5.85 -15.42 -10.98
N GLU A 174 5.78 -16.74 -10.81
CA GLU A 174 4.85 -17.38 -9.86
C GLU A 174 5.16 -16.97 -8.42
N THR A 175 6.45 -16.92 -8.05
CA THR A 175 6.87 -16.43 -6.73
C THR A 175 6.43 -14.97 -6.53
N LEU A 176 6.58 -14.12 -7.55
CA LEU A 176 6.13 -12.73 -7.51
C LEU A 176 4.61 -12.58 -7.45
N ALA A 177 3.84 -13.50 -8.03
CA ALA A 177 2.38 -13.50 -7.93
C ALA A 177 1.91 -13.53 -6.46
N GLY A 178 2.70 -14.12 -5.57
CA GLY A 178 2.49 -14.05 -4.12
C GLY A 178 2.37 -12.61 -3.60
N PHE A 179 3.23 -11.69 -4.05
CA PHE A 179 3.18 -10.27 -3.65
C PHE A 179 1.84 -9.63 -4.03
N SER A 180 1.40 -9.83 -5.27
CA SER A 180 0.12 -9.31 -5.75
C SER A 180 -1.04 -9.88 -4.94
N LEU A 181 -1.04 -11.19 -4.69
CA LEU A 181 -2.07 -11.86 -3.89
C LEU A 181 -2.14 -11.30 -2.46
N GLY A 182 -0.99 -11.06 -1.83
CA GLY A 182 -0.92 -10.46 -0.50
C GLY A 182 -1.43 -9.03 -0.46
N ALA A 183 -1.01 -8.21 -1.43
CA ALA A 183 -1.42 -6.82 -1.51
C ALA A 183 -2.94 -6.67 -1.75
N GLU A 184 -3.49 -7.46 -2.68
CA GLU A 184 -4.91 -7.46 -3.01
C GLU A 184 -5.78 -8.02 -1.89
N SER A 185 -5.31 -9.04 -1.17
CA SER A 185 -6.06 -9.60 -0.05
C SER A 185 -6.37 -8.53 1.01
N ILE A 186 -5.36 -7.76 1.42
CA ILE A 186 -5.54 -6.67 2.38
C ILE A 186 -6.45 -5.58 1.80
N ALA A 187 -6.27 -5.22 0.53
CA ALA A 187 -7.09 -4.20 -0.12
C ALA A 187 -8.57 -4.61 -0.23
N LEU A 188 -8.83 -5.89 -0.52
CA LEU A 188 -10.17 -6.46 -0.58
C LEU A 188 -10.88 -6.32 0.77
N PHE A 189 -10.26 -6.80 1.84
CA PHE A 189 -10.86 -6.72 3.16
C PHE A 189 -11.02 -5.28 3.64
N ALA A 190 -10.02 -4.40 3.44
CA ALA A 190 -10.13 -3.00 3.82
C ALA A 190 -11.30 -2.29 3.11
N ARG A 191 -11.55 -2.64 1.84
CA ARG A 191 -12.67 -2.08 1.07
C ARG A 191 -14.02 -2.65 1.51
N VAL A 192 -14.11 -3.96 1.75
CA VAL A 192 -15.35 -4.62 2.15
C VAL A 192 -15.68 -4.29 3.62
N GLY A 193 -14.74 -4.47 4.53
CA GLY A 193 -14.88 -4.18 5.96
C GLY A 193 -15.17 -2.70 6.21
N GLY A 194 -14.35 -1.80 5.65
CA GLY A 194 -14.61 -0.36 5.72
C GLY A 194 -15.92 0.06 5.03
N GLY A 195 -16.28 -0.60 3.93
CA GLY A 195 -17.53 -0.38 3.22
C GLY A 195 -18.77 -0.72 4.07
N ILE A 196 -18.73 -1.84 4.78
CA ILE A 196 -19.79 -2.23 5.72
C ILE A 196 -19.85 -1.25 6.89
N TYR A 197 -18.70 -0.94 7.51
CA TYR A 197 -18.63 -0.05 8.67
C TYR A 197 -19.20 1.35 8.39
N THR A 198 -18.94 1.90 7.19
CA THR A 198 -19.42 3.23 6.81
C THR A 198 -20.89 3.28 6.40
N LYS A 199 -21.56 2.12 6.27
CA LYS A 199 -22.95 2.00 5.80
C LYS A 199 -23.91 1.40 6.82
N ALA A 200 -23.40 0.75 7.87
CA ALA A 200 -24.18 0.27 9.02
C ALA A 200 -24.66 1.43 9.90
#